data_AF-A0A933GDQ3-F1
#
_entry.id   AF-A0A933GDQ3-F1
#
_cell.length_a   1.000
_cell.length_b   1.000
_cell.length_c   1.000
_cell.angle_alpha   90.00
_cell.angle_beta   90.00
_cell.angle_gamma   90.00
#
_symmetry.space_group_name_H-M   'P 1'
#
loop_
_entity.id
_entity.type
_entity.pdbx_description
1 polymer ?
#
loop_
_entity_poly.entity_id
_entity_poly.type
_entity_poly.pdbx_seq_one_letter_code
_entity_poly.pdbx_strand_id
1 'polypeptide(L)' 'IQETLKEVQRCTRDGITINTFMLEQSPSLTAFVAEMARINRGRAFFATPERLGEYVLVDYVRAKRRPVA' A
#
# COMPACT_ATOMS: atom_id res chain seq x y z
N ILE A 1 16.46 -4.36 0.52
CA ILE A 1 15.68 -3.32 1.25
C ILE A 1 16.01 -1.91 0.73
N GLN A 2 17.27 -1.47 0.74
CA GLN A 2 17.65 -0.10 0.34
C GLN A 2 17.24 0.28 -1.09
N GLU A 3 17.47 -0.61 -2.07
CA GLU A 3 17.07 -0.35 -3.46
C GLU A 3 15.55 -0.20 -3.64
N THR A 4 14.76 -0.94 -2.85
CA THR A 4 13.30 -0.83 -2.87
C THR A 4 12.83 0.54 -2.37
N LEU A 5 13.42 1.06 -1.29
CA LEU A 5 13.06 2.40 -0.78
C LEU A 5 13.46 3.51 -1.77
N LYS A 6 14.58 3.34 -2.51
CA LYS A 6 14.96 4.26 -3.59
C LYS A 6 13.92 4.27 -4.72
N GLU A 7 13.38 3.10 -5.08
CA GLU A 7 12.30 3.00 -6.06
C GLU A 7 11.01 3.65 -5.55
N VAL A 8 10.63 3.38 -4.29
CA VAL A 8 9.47 4.03 -3.65
C VAL A 8 9.58 5.54 -3.74
N GLN A 9 10.77 6.11 -3.48
CA GLN A 9 11.00 7.54 -3.65
C GLN A 9 10.85 8.02 -5.09
N ARG A 10 11.31 7.24 -6.09
CA ARG A 10 11.10 7.54 -7.52
C ARG A 10 9.62 7.56 -7.87
N CYS A 11 8.89 6.49 -7.56
CA CYS A 11 7.43 6.41 -7.76
C CYS A 11 6.71 7.59 -7.12
N THR A 12 7.12 7.99 -5.91
CA THR A 12 6.54 9.13 -5.20
C THR A 12 6.77 10.45 -5.93
N ARG A 13 7.97 10.68 -6.47
CA ARG A 13 8.27 11.86 -7.29
C ARG A 13 7.48 11.88 -8.59
N ASP A 14 7.19 10.71 -9.16
CA ASP A 14 6.38 10.55 -10.37
C ASP A 14 4.86 10.60 -10.10
N GLY A 15 4.45 10.85 -8.85
CA GLY A 15 3.04 10.94 -8.47
C GLY A 15 2.31 9.59 -8.36
N ILE A 16 3.05 8.48 -8.34
CA ILE A 16 2.50 7.13 -8.23
C ILE A 16 2.28 6.79 -6.74
N THR A 17 1.03 6.52 -6.37
CA THR A 17 0.67 6.10 -5.01
C THR A 17 0.73 4.57 -4.87
N ILE A 18 1.34 4.08 -3.79
CA ILE A 18 1.54 2.68 -3.46
C ILE A 18 0.67 2.35 -2.25
N ASN A 19 -0.38 1.56 -2.45
CA ASN A 19 -1.17 0.99 -1.36
C ASN A 19 -0.72 -0.46 -1.13
N THR A 20 -0.47 -0.81 0.13
CA THR A 20 0.02 -2.14 0.52
C THR A 20 -1.00 -2.86 1.39
N PHE A 21 -1.30 -4.11 1.04
CA PHE A 21 -2.09 -5.02 1.87
C PHE A 21 -1.17 -6.08 2.46
N MET A 22 -0.99 -6.03 3.77
CA MET A 22 -0.13 -6.96 4.50
C MET A 22 -0.96 -8.16 4.97
N LEU A 23 -0.58 -9.36 4.52
CA LEU A 23 -1.15 -10.64 4.97
C LEU A 23 -0.36 -11.25 6.13
N GLU A 24 0.95 -11.05 6.13
CA GLU A 24 1.86 -11.50 7.17
C GLU A 24 2.35 -10.32 8.01
N GLN A 25 2.44 -10.50 9.32
CA GLN A 25 2.72 -9.44 10.29
C GLN A 25 4.08 -9.60 10.99
N SER A 26 5.09 -10.15 10.31
CA SER A 26 6.42 -10.21 10.90
C SER A 26 6.90 -8.79 11.26
N PRO A 27 7.48 -8.55 12.45
CA PRO A 27 7.83 -7.20 12.90
C PRO A 27 8.73 -6.44 11.91
N SER A 28 9.66 -7.15 11.26
CA SER A 28 10.56 -6.59 10.26
C SER A 28 9.84 -6.13 9.00
N LEU A 29 8.87 -6.90 8.51
CA LEU A 29 8.10 -6.54 7.32
C LEU A 29 7.16 -5.37 7.62
N THR A 30 6.54 -5.36 8.80
CA THR A 30 5.71 -4.25 9.28
C THR A 30 6.49 -2.94 9.34
N ALA A 31 7.70 -2.95 9.90
CA ALA A 31 8.55 -1.77 9.94
C ALA A 31 8.94 -1.28 8.53
N PHE A 32 9.25 -2.22 7.63
CA PHE A 32 9.59 -1.90 6.24
C PHE A 32 8.41 -1.26 5.48
N VAL A 33 7.20 -1.82 5.61
CA VAL A 33 6.01 -1.29 4.95
C VAL A 33 5.59 0.06 5.55
N ALA A 34 5.74 0.24 6.85
CA ALA A 34 5.50 1.54 7.49
C ALA A 34 6.42 2.63 6.93
N GLU A 35 7.70 2.32 6.71
CA GLU A 35 8.66 3.25 6.11
C GLU A 35 8.32 3.56 4.64
N MET A 36 7.95 2.55 3.86
CA MET A 36 7.47 2.73 2.49
C MET A 36 6.23 3.64 2.43
N ALA A 37 5.23 3.39 3.29
CA ALA A 37 4.02 4.20 3.36
C ALA A 37 4.32 5.64 3.78
N ARG A 38 5.27 5.85 4.70
CA ARG A 38 5.74 7.19 5.13
C ARG A 38 6.37 7.97 3.98
N ILE A 39 7.21 7.32 3.17
CA ILE A 39 7.85 7.95 2.02
C ILE A 39 6.82 8.27 0.93
N ASN A 40 6.01 7.29 0.56
CA ASN A 40 5.09 7.42 -0.57
C ASN A 40 3.82 8.21 -0.27
N ARG A 41 3.45 8.31 1.02
CA ARG A 41 2.15 8.82 1.49
C ARG A 41 0.97 7.97 1.04
N GLY A 42 1.23 6.71 0.67
CA GLY A 42 0.23 5.69 0.39
C GLY A 42 -0.29 5.02 1.67
N ARG A 43 -1.27 4.13 1.53
CA ARG A 43 -1.92 3.45 2.66
C ARG A 43 -1.34 2.05 2.86
N ALA A 44 -1.10 1.68 4.12
CA ALA A 44 -0.78 0.31 4.50
C ALA A 44 -1.96 -0.27 5.29
N PHE A 45 -2.48 -1.41 4.84
CA PHE A 45 -3.59 -2.12 5.47
C PHE A 45 -3.09 -3.44 6.05
N PHE A 46 -3.37 -3.66 7.32
CA PHE A 46 -3.21 -4.97 7.96
C PHE A 46 -4.49 -5.77 7.71
N ALA A 47 -4.41 -6.76 6.83
CA ALA A 47 -5.54 -7.63 6.55
C ALA A 47 -5.32 -8.98 7.27
N THR A 48 -6.37 -9.51 7.88
CA THR A 48 -6.38 -10.96 8.15
C THR A 48 -6.73 -11.67 6.84
N PRO A 49 -6.12 -12.81 6.52
CA PRO A 49 -6.34 -13.52 5.25
C PRO A 49 -7.82 -13.74 4.92
N GLU A 50 -8.65 -13.99 5.95
CA GLU A 50 -10.09 -14.25 5.85
C GLU A 50 -10.89 -13.02 5.41
N ARG A 51 -10.34 -11.81 5.61
CA ARG A 51 -11.00 -10.52 5.30
C ARG A 51 -10.36 -9.78 4.13
N LEU A 52 -9.26 -10.28 3.58
CA LEU A 52 -8.56 -9.62 2.47
C LEU A 52 -9.50 -9.42 1.26
N GLY A 53 -10.32 -10.43 0.94
CA GLY A 53 -11.27 -10.36 -0.18
C GLY A 53 -12.29 -9.21 -0.03
N GLU A 54 -12.79 -8.96 1.18
CA GLU A 54 -13.67 -7.84 1.48
C GLU A 54 -12.97 -6.49 1.26
N TYR A 55 -11.75 -6.33 1.78
CA TYR A 55 -11.00 -5.08 1.65
C TYR A 55 -10.63 -4.74 0.21
N VAL A 56 -10.18 -5.73 -0.57
CA VAL A 56 -9.85 -5.55 -2.00
C VAL A 56 -11.10 -5.16 -2.79
N LEU A 57 -12.23 -5.83 -2.55
CA LEU A 57 -13.50 -5.52 -3.23
C LEU A 57 -13.99 -4.11 -2.88
N VAL A 58 -13.95 -3.72 -1.60
CA VAL A 58 -14.40 -2.40 -1.15
C VAL A 58 -13.52 -1.29 -1.71
N ASP A 59 -12.18 -1.45 -1.71
CA ASP A 59 -11.28 -0.44 -2.27
C ASP A 59 -11.44 -0.34 -3.80
N TYR A 60 -11.58 -1.46 -4.51
CA TYR A 60 -11.84 -1.49 -5.95
C TYR A 60 -13.16 -0.77 -6.32
N VAL A 61 -14.26 -1.08 -5.61
CA VAL A 61 -15.56 -0.43 -5.84
C VAL A 61 -15.50 1.06 -5.50
N ARG A 62 -14.80 1.45 -4.44
CA ARG A 62 -14.60 2.88 -4.08
C ARG A 62 -13.78 3.62 -5.13
N ALA A 63 -12.72 3.01 -5.67
CA ALA A 63 -11.93 3.59 -6.74
C ALA A 63 -12.75 3.80 -8.02
N LYS A 64 -13.63 2.84 -8.37
CA LYS A 64 -14.51 2.93 -9.55
C LYS A 64 -15.61 4.00 -9.45
N ARG A 65 -15.95 4.45 -8.23
CA ARG A 65 -16.93 5.53 -8.00
C ARG A 65 -16.33 6.93 -8.15
N ARG A 66 -15.00 7.05 -8.26
CA ARG A 66 -14.35 8.31 -8.61
C ARG A 66 -14.41 8.41 -10.14
N PRO A 67 -15.17 9.35 -10.72
CA PRO A 67 -15.15 9.52 -12.17
C PRO A 67 -13.71 9.82 -12.57
N VAL A 68 -13.20 9.12 -13.56
CA VAL A 68 -12.00 9.58 -14.28
C VAL A 68 -12.45 10.84 -15.00
N ALA A 69 -12.03 12.00 -14.49
CA ALA A 69 -12.24 13.28 -15.13
C ALA A 69 -11.27 13.43 -16.32
#